data_AF-A0A1H8DK97-F1
#
_entry.id   AF-A0A1H8DK97-F1
#
_cell.length_a   1.000
_cell.length_b   1.000
_cell.length_c   1.000
_cell.angle_alpha   90.00
_cell.angle_beta   90.00
_cell.angle_gamma   90.00
#
_symmetry.space_group_name_H-M   'P 1'
#
loop_
_entity.id
_entity.type
_entity.pdbx_description
1 polymer ?
#
loop_
_entity_poly.entity_id
_entity_poly.type
_entity_poly.pdbx_seq_one_letter_code
_entity_poly.pdbx_strand_id
1 'polypeptide(L)'
;MVTLFMRSPNFIENDFEVFNIDGLEPRMYALKRQIRPKFEMIGEQIAPYLSMLVGEPVAVHIAKHARRTVNPPEETWVAWSTSRRGYKSLPHFQFGIRDLHLFIWFALIYECDKKA
;
A
#
# COMPACT_ATOMS: atom_id res chain seq x y z
N MET A 1 25.14 -14.80 -0.85
CA MET A 1 23.68 -14.66 -0.58
C MET A 1 23.51 -14.18 0.84
N VAL A 2 23.21 -12.90 1.05
CA VAL A 2 22.86 -12.40 2.39
C VAL A 2 21.39 -12.74 2.58
N THR A 3 21.10 -13.74 3.42
CA THR A 3 19.74 -14.02 3.86
C THR A 3 19.34 -12.89 4.80
N LEU A 4 18.65 -11.88 4.25
CA LEU A 4 18.05 -10.82 5.05
C LEU A 4 16.96 -11.48 5.91
N PHE A 5 17.16 -11.56 7.23
CA PHE A 5 16.05 -11.83 8.15
C PHE A 5 15.10 -10.63 8.07
N MET A 6 14.15 -10.67 7.14
CA MET A 6 13.10 -9.67 7.01
C MET A 6 12.18 -9.81 8.21
N ARG A 7 12.28 -8.88 9.15
CA ARG A 7 11.31 -8.76 10.23
C ARG A 7 10.12 -7.97 9.70
N SER A 8 9.16 -8.69 9.12
CA SER A 8 7.93 -8.09 8.63
C SER A 8 6.89 -8.02 9.76
N PRO A 9 6.11 -6.93 9.84
CA PRO A 9 5.02 -6.86 10.81
C PRO A 9 3.94 -7.89 10.44
N ASN A 10 3.42 -8.58 11.46
CA ASN A 10 2.29 -9.49 11.27
C ASN A 10 0.99 -8.69 11.10
N PHE A 11 0.13 -9.14 10.20
CA PHE A 11 -1.27 -8.74 10.16
C PHE A 11 -2.06 -9.74 11.00
N ILE A 12 -2.83 -9.23 11.94
CA ILE A 12 -3.66 -9.97 12.89
C ILE A 12 -5.12 -9.57 12.68
N GLU A 13 -6.05 -10.34 13.23
CA GLU A 13 -7.49 -10.12 13.10
C GLU A 13 -7.94 -8.67 13.35
N ASN A 14 -7.40 -8.03 14.40
CA ASN A 14 -7.69 -6.62 14.72
C ASN A 14 -7.35 -5.63 13.58
N ASP A 15 -6.38 -5.94 12.69
CA ASP A 15 -6.10 -5.08 11.53
C ASP A 15 -7.23 -5.12 10.49
N PHE A 16 -7.91 -6.25 10.37
CA PHE A 16 -9.05 -6.46 9.47
C PHE A 16 -10.31 -5.82 10.03
N GLU A 17 -10.47 -5.79 11.34
CA GLU A 17 -11.61 -5.14 12.02
C GLU A 17 -11.68 -3.63 11.76
N VAL A 18 -10.57 -2.99 11.34
CA VAL A 18 -10.57 -1.57 10.94
C VAL A 18 -11.62 -1.28 9.85
N PHE A 19 -11.90 -2.23 8.97
CA PHE A 19 -12.87 -2.06 7.89
C PHE A 19 -14.34 -2.14 8.35
N ASN A 20 -14.59 -2.61 9.57
CA ASN A 20 -15.90 -2.62 10.22
C ASN A 20 -16.21 -1.30 10.95
N ILE A 21 -15.25 -0.38 11.05
CA ILE A 21 -15.46 0.93 11.69
C ILE A 21 -16.34 1.79 10.78
N ASP A 22 -17.49 2.23 11.30
CA ASP A 22 -18.40 3.12 10.60
C ASP A 22 -17.86 4.55 10.49
N GLY A 23 -18.09 5.15 9.32
CA GLY A 23 -17.72 6.54 9.03
C GLY A 23 -16.31 6.73 8.48
N LEU A 24 -16.16 7.74 7.62
CA LEU A 24 -14.89 8.07 6.96
C LEU A 24 -13.80 8.46 7.96
N GLU A 25 -14.07 9.46 8.82
CA GLU A 25 -13.07 9.99 9.75
C GLU A 25 -12.57 8.95 10.77
N PRO A 26 -13.45 8.21 11.48
CA PRO A 26 -13.02 7.17 12.41
C PRO A 26 -12.21 6.06 11.73
N ARG A 27 -12.63 5.60 10.54
CA ARG A 27 -11.88 4.58 9.79
C ARG A 27 -10.53 5.10 9.33
N MET A 28 -10.45 6.33 8.80
CA MET A 28 -9.19 6.94 8.39
C MET A 28 -8.22 7.12 9.56
N TYR A 29 -8.72 7.45 10.75
CA TYR A 29 -7.90 7.51 11.96
C TYR A 29 -7.34 6.13 12.33
N ALA A 30 -8.18 5.09 12.33
CA ALA A 30 -7.75 3.72 12.62
C ALA A 30 -6.73 3.20 11.59
N LEU A 31 -6.95 3.44 10.29
CA LEU A 31 -6.00 3.08 9.23
C LEU A 31 -4.63 3.74 9.44
N LYS A 32 -4.61 5.04 9.79
CA LYS A 32 -3.37 5.77 10.07
C LYS A 32 -2.64 5.22 11.30
N ARG A 33 -3.37 4.84 12.35
CA ARG A 33 -2.79 4.39 13.61
C ARG A 33 -2.34 2.92 13.58
N GLN A 34 -3.10 2.05 12.91
CA GLN A 34 -2.90 0.60 12.97
C GLN A 34 -2.18 0.05 11.74
N ILE A 35 -2.60 0.46 10.54
CA ILE A 35 -2.14 -0.13 9.28
C ILE A 35 -0.90 0.59 8.73
N ARG A 36 -0.90 1.93 8.79
CA ARG A 36 0.17 2.74 8.18
C ARG A 36 1.58 2.39 8.67
N PRO A 37 1.84 2.18 9.99
CA PRO A 37 3.19 1.82 10.43
C PRO A 37 3.69 0.51 9.81
N LYS A 38 2.78 -0.45 9.58
CA LYS A 38 3.11 -1.74 8.94
C LYS A 38 3.48 -1.54 7.47
N PHE A 39 2.74 -0.68 6.78
CA PHE A 39 3.01 -0.29 5.40
C PHE A 39 4.29 0.51 5.23
N GLU A 40 4.64 1.38 6.17
CA GLU A 40 5.93 2.11 6.16
C GLU A 40 7.09 1.11 6.25
N MET A 41 7.04 0.18 7.22
CA MET A 41 8.07 -0.86 7.37
C MET A 41 8.19 -1.75 6.12
N ILE A 42 7.07 -2.30 5.64
CA ILE A 42 7.07 -3.18 4.46
C ILE A 42 7.51 -2.42 3.20
N GLY A 43 7.02 -1.18 3.06
CA GLY A 43 7.37 -0.26 1.98
C GLY A 43 8.88 -0.10 1.84
N GLU A 44 9.53 0.31 2.92
CA GLU A 44 10.98 0.54 2.98
C GLU A 44 11.78 -0.74 2.80
N GLN A 45 11.33 -1.87 3.36
CA GLN A 45 12.02 -3.16 3.24
C GLN A 45 12.01 -3.70 1.80
N ILE A 46 10.89 -3.55 1.08
CA ILE A 46 10.72 -4.13 -0.26
C ILE A 46 11.31 -3.24 -1.36
N ALA A 47 11.36 -1.92 -1.17
CA ALA A 47 11.79 -0.99 -2.22
C ALA A 47 13.20 -1.28 -2.81
N PRO A 48 14.24 -1.63 -2.02
CA PRO A 48 15.55 -2.00 -2.57
C PRO A 48 15.50 -3.24 -3.46
N TYR A 49 14.74 -4.26 -3.03
CA TYR A 49 14.57 -5.49 -3.80
C TYR A 49 13.85 -5.24 -5.12
N LEU A 50 12.75 -4.47 -5.10
CA LEU A 50 12.05 -4.10 -6.33
C LEU A 50 12.93 -3.23 -7.24
N SER A 51 13.71 -2.29 -6.68
CA SER A 51 14.62 -1.46 -7.49
C SER A 51 15.66 -2.31 -8.22
N MET A 52 16.20 -3.34 -7.56
CA MET A 52 17.12 -4.28 -8.18
C MET A 52 16.45 -5.09 -9.30
N LEU A 53 15.23 -5.59 -9.09
CA LEU A 53 14.51 -6.37 -10.10
C LEU A 53 14.06 -5.54 -11.31
N VAL A 54 13.61 -4.31 -11.08
CA VAL A 54 13.13 -3.40 -12.13
C VAL A 54 14.30 -2.77 -12.89
N GLY A 55 15.48 -2.64 -12.26
CA GLY A 55 16.67 -2.04 -12.86
C GLY A 55 16.75 -0.52 -12.74
N GLU A 56 15.81 0.11 -12.02
CA GLU A 56 15.81 1.55 -11.71
C GLU A 56 15.22 1.82 -10.32
N PRO A 57 15.46 3.01 -9.73
CA PRO A 57 14.96 3.32 -8.39
C PRO A 57 13.43 3.30 -8.30
N VAL A 58 12.91 2.55 -7.33
CA VAL A 58 11.48 2.46 -7.02
C VAL A 58 11.19 3.22 -5.72
N ALA A 59 10.18 4.08 -5.76
CA ALA A 59 9.72 4.88 -4.62
C ALA A 59 8.47 4.27 -3.97
N VAL A 60 8.38 4.42 -2.64
CA VAL A 60 7.29 3.94 -1.80
C VAL A 60 6.18 4.98 -1.70
N HIS A 61 4.92 4.55 -1.83
CA HIS A 61 3.74 5.40 -1.73
C HIS A 61 2.63 4.73 -0.92
N ILE A 62 2.24 5.31 0.20
CA ILE A 62 1.10 4.82 0.97
C ILE A 62 -0.18 5.53 0.50
N ALA A 63 -1.25 4.75 0.28
CA ALA A 63 -2.55 5.29 -0.10
C ALA A 63 -3.06 6.31 0.92
N LYS A 64 -3.32 7.54 0.47
CA LYS A 64 -3.77 8.65 1.32
C LYS A 64 -5.29 8.84 1.33
N HIS A 65 -6.02 8.18 0.43
CA HIS A 65 -7.48 8.31 0.26
C HIS A 65 -7.99 9.75 0.13
N ALA A 66 -7.15 10.68 -0.37
CA ALA A 66 -7.41 12.12 -0.39
C ALA A 66 -8.61 12.58 -1.24
N ARG A 67 -9.21 11.66 -2.02
CA ARG A 67 -10.42 11.93 -2.83
C ARG A 67 -11.71 11.46 -2.16
N ARG A 68 -11.66 10.79 -1.00
CA ARG A 68 -12.85 10.32 -0.27
C ARG A 68 -13.41 11.48 0.56
N THR A 69 -14.71 11.74 0.44
CA THR A 69 -15.41 12.82 1.15
C THR A 69 -16.53 12.32 2.05
N VAL A 70 -17.19 11.23 1.68
CA VAL A 70 -18.32 10.65 2.43
C VAL A 70 -18.07 9.18 2.77
N ASN A 71 -17.73 8.37 1.76
CA ASN A 71 -17.60 6.93 1.93
C ASN A 71 -16.18 6.54 2.38
N PRO A 72 -16.01 5.82 3.50
CA PRO A 72 -14.72 5.28 3.90
C PRO A 72 -14.15 4.32 2.86
N PRO A 73 -12.82 4.15 2.79
CA PRO A 73 -12.22 3.15 1.92
C PRO A 73 -12.54 1.72 2.39
N GLU A 74 -12.76 0.82 1.44
CA GLU A 74 -12.95 -0.63 1.66
C GLU A 74 -11.61 -1.38 1.74
N GLU A 75 -10.54 -0.75 1.24
CA GLU A 75 -9.20 -1.30 1.20
C GLU A 75 -8.16 -0.18 1.33
N THR A 76 -6.95 -0.54 1.74
CA THR A 76 -5.81 0.37 1.73
C THR A 76 -4.53 -0.38 1.35
N TRP A 77 -3.55 0.34 0.82
CA TRP A 77 -2.32 -0.28 0.34
C TRP A 77 -1.10 0.62 0.46
N VAL A 78 0.07 -0.01 0.46
CA VAL A 78 1.34 0.57 0.05
C VAL A 78 1.61 0.21 -1.41
N ALA A 79 2.15 1.14 -2.17
CA ALA A 79 2.48 0.99 -3.57
C ALA A 79 3.95 1.32 -3.82
N TRP A 80 4.48 0.75 -4.89
CA TRP A 80 5.85 0.96 -5.35
C TRP A 80 5.85 1.31 -6.83
N SER A 81 6.36 2.49 -7.18
CA SER A 81 6.45 2.97 -8.57
C SER A 81 7.80 3.61 -8.85
N THR A 82 8.16 3.75 -10.13
CA THR A 82 9.40 4.39 -10.57
C THR A 82 9.35 5.93 -10.47
N SER A 83 8.22 6.51 -10.03
CA SER A 83 8.07 7.94 -9.82
C SER A 83 8.13 8.31 -8.34
N ARG A 84 8.95 9.32 -8.01
CA ARG A 84 9.01 9.88 -6.65
C ARG A 84 7.75 10.67 -6.26
N ARG A 85 6.92 11.09 -7.21
CA ARG A 85 5.77 11.99 -6.95
C ARG A 85 4.47 11.25 -6.69
N GLY A 86 4.32 10.05 -7.24
CA GLY A 86 3.11 9.26 -7.12
C GLY A 86 3.19 7.97 -7.94
N TYR A 87 2.21 7.09 -7.74
CA TYR A 87 2.20 5.77 -8.35
C TYR A 87 1.09 5.57 -9.38
N LYS A 88 -0.02 6.29 -9.24
CA LYS A 88 -1.27 6.00 -9.97
C LYS A 88 -1.16 6.11 -11.49
N SER A 89 -0.33 7.04 -11.97
CA SER A 89 -0.15 7.29 -13.40
C SER A 89 0.87 6.38 -14.08
N LEU A 90 1.41 5.40 -13.37
CA LEU A 90 2.42 4.47 -13.86
C LEU A 90 2.04 3.03 -13.49
N PRO A 91 2.59 2.02 -14.19
CA PRO A 91 2.60 0.66 -13.68
C PRO A 91 3.29 0.62 -12.32
N HIS A 92 2.67 -0.05 -11.35
CA HIS A 92 3.18 -0.10 -9.98
C HIS A 92 2.81 -1.40 -9.29
N PHE A 93 3.59 -1.77 -8.28
CA PHE A 93 3.24 -2.86 -7.38
C PHE A 93 2.40 -2.34 -6.22
N GLN A 94 1.58 -3.20 -5.63
CA GLN A 94 0.81 -2.92 -4.44
C GLN A 94 0.90 -4.09 -3.47
N PHE A 95 0.92 -3.77 -2.18
CA PHE A 95 0.58 -4.69 -1.11
C PHE A 95 -0.45 -4.01 -0.23
N GLY A 96 -1.57 -4.68 0.01
CA GLY A 96 -2.67 -4.07 0.72
C GLY A 96 -3.51 -5.05 1.51
N ILE A 97 -4.48 -4.46 2.19
CA ILE A 97 -5.41 -5.13 3.09
C ILE A 97 -6.82 -4.60 2.85
N ARG A 98 -7.78 -5.51 2.96
CA ARG A 98 -9.22 -5.25 3.08
C ARG A 98 -9.83 -6.17 4.12
N ASP A 99 -11.13 -6.04 4.36
CA ASP A 99 -11.94 -6.77 5.34
C ASP A 99 -11.58 -8.26 5.58
N LEU A 100 -11.34 -9.05 4.54
CA LEU A 100 -11.18 -10.51 4.68
C LEU A 100 -9.82 -11.06 4.24
N HIS A 101 -8.98 -10.24 3.60
CA HIS A 101 -7.71 -10.73 3.04
C HIS A 101 -6.69 -9.63 2.77
N LEU A 102 -5.44 -10.07 2.70
CA LEU A 102 -4.32 -9.32 2.14
C LEU A 102 -4.27 -9.54 0.62
N PHE A 103 -3.68 -8.59 -0.10
CA PHE A 103 -3.46 -8.71 -1.53
C PHE A 103 -2.09 -8.18 -1.94
N ILE A 104 -1.58 -8.70 -3.06
CA ILE A 104 -0.41 -8.19 -3.77
C ILE A 104 -0.78 -8.06 -5.24
N TRP A 105 -0.53 -6.89 -5.82
CA TRP A 105 -0.83 -6.63 -7.23
C TRP A 105 0.36 -6.05 -7.99
N PHE A 106 0.40 -6.33 -9.28
CA PHE A 106 0.95 -5.42 -10.27
C PHE A 106 -0.23 -4.73 -10.96
N ALA A 107 -0.28 -3.40 -10.92
CA ALA A 107 -1.48 -2.64 -11.25
C ALA A 107 -1.22 -1.57 -12.32
N LEU A 108 -2.13 -1.51 -13.30
CA LEU A 108 -2.28 -0.42 -14.27
C LEU A 108 -3.70 0.15 -14.13
N ILE A 109 -3.88 1.07 -13.16
CA ILE A 109 -5.18 1.65 -12.85
C ILE A 109 -5.56 2.78 -13.81
N TYR A 110 -6.81 3.25 -13.78
CA TYR A 110 -7.37 4.20 -14.75
C TYR A 110 -6.53 5.47 -14.96
N GLU A 111 -5.80 5.95 -13.95
CA GLU A 111 -4.92 7.11 -14.09
C GLU A 111 -3.62 6.86 -14.89
N CYS A 112 -3.30 5.61 -15.25
CA CYS A 112 -2.15 5.29 -16.08
C CYS A 112 -2.46 5.54 -17.56
N ASP A 113 -1.87 6.58 -18.13
CA ASP A 113 -2.17 7.02 -19.51
C ASP A 113 -1.65 6.02 -20.58
N LYS A 114 -0.60 5.26 -20.28
CA LYS A 114 0.06 4.33 -21.21
C LYS A 114 -0.23 2.88 -20.83
N LYS A 115 -1.35 2.32 -21.31
CA LYS A 115 -1.76 0.92 -21.05
C LYS A 115 -1.78 0.02 -22.29
N ALA A 116 -1.56 0.61 -23.46
CA ALA A 116 -1.68 -0.04 -24.76
C ALA A 116 -0.36 -0.68 -25.20
#